data_AF-A0A392SVE8-F1
#
_entry.id   AF-A0A392SVE8-F1
#
_cell.length_a   1.000
_cell.length_b   1.000
_cell.length_c   1.000
_cell.angle_alpha   90.00
_cell.angle_beta   90.00
_cell.angle_gamma   90.00
#
_symmetry.space_group_name_H-M   'P 1'
#
loop_
_entity.id
_entity.type
_entity.pdbx_description
1 polymer ?
#
loop_
_entity_poly.entity_id
_entity_poly.type
_entity_poly.pdbx_seq_one_letter_code
_entity_poly.pdbx_strand_id
1 'polypeptide(L)'
;MPPPVREGSVEASTMNESRLAGKKVKLPLFEGDDPVAWITRAEIYFDVQQTPEEMRVKLSRLSMEGPTIHWFNLLMETEDHLSWEKL
;
A
#
# COMPACT_ATOMS: atom_id res chain seq x y z
N MET A 1 -33.33 -15.70 16.41
CA MET A 1 -32.92 -15.03 15.15
C MET A 1 -31.53 -14.43 15.38
N PRO A 2 -30.50 -14.81 14.61
CA PRO A 2 -29.13 -14.31 14.79
C PRO A 2 -28.92 -12.91 14.17
N PRO A 3 -27.93 -12.12 14.65
CA PRO A 3 -27.65 -10.75 14.22
C PRO A 3 -26.91 -10.67 12.87
N PRO A 4 -26.94 -9.50 12.18
CA PRO A 4 -26.40 -9.31 10.84
C PRO A 4 -24.86 -9.25 10.82
N VAL A 5 -24.26 -9.98 9.88
CA VAL A 5 -22.84 -10.00 9.55
C VAL A 5 -22.45 -8.66 8.91
N ARG A 6 -21.44 -7.98 9.47
CA ARG A 6 -20.83 -6.79 8.85
C ARG A 6 -19.71 -7.26 7.93
N GLU A 7 -20.06 -7.58 6.69
CA GLU A 7 -19.10 -7.86 5.63
C GLU A 7 -18.47 -6.54 5.18
N GLY A 8 -17.28 -6.25 5.70
CA GLY A 8 -16.43 -5.18 5.22
C GLY A 8 -15.95 -5.51 3.81
N SER A 9 -16.64 -4.93 2.83
CA SER A 9 -16.24 -4.90 1.43
C SER A 9 -14.82 -4.32 1.30
N VAL A 10 -13.85 -5.18 1.06
CA VAL A 10 -12.60 -4.82 0.40
C VAL A 10 -12.70 -5.37 -1.02
N GLU A 11 -13.43 -4.64 -1.86
CA GLU A 11 -13.39 -4.79 -3.31
C GLU A 11 -11.98 -4.45 -3.80
N ALA A 12 -11.11 -5.47 -3.77
CA ALA A 12 -9.85 -5.47 -4.48
C ALA A 12 -10.14 -5.25 -5.96
N SER A 13 -9.95 -4.01 -6.40
CA SER A 13 -10.23 -3.57 -7.76
C SER A 13 -9.36 -4.34 -8.75
N THR A 14 -9.95 -5.33 -9.41
CA THR A 14 -9.37 -6.04 -10.56
C THR A 14 -9.43 -5.12 -11.77
N MET A 15 -8.29 -4.56 -12.21
CA MET A 15 -8.16 -4.09 -13.58
C MET A 15 -6.86 -4.60 -14.23
N ASN A 16 -7.12 -5.35 -15.30
CA ASN A 16 -6.27 -5.75 -16.42
C ASN A 16 -4.99 -4.91 -16.65
N GLU A 17 -3.89 -5.58 -17.01
CA GLU A 17 -2.85 -4.96 -17.86
C GLU A 17 -2.06 -6.07 -18.57
N SER A 18 -2.56 -6.42 -19.76
CA SER A 18 -1.89 -6.35 -21.06
C SER A 18 -0.38 -6.67 -21.14
N ARG A 19 -0.09 -7.87 -21.68
CA ARG A 19 1.01 -8.31 -22.60
C ARG A 19 2.38 -7.61 -22.68
N LEU A 20 2.79 -6.75 -21.74
CA LEU A 20 4.21 -6.43 -21.52
C LEU A 20 4.78 -7.51 -20.60
N ALA A 21 5.11 -8.65 -21.21
CA ALA A 21 5.91 -9.68 -20.56
C ALA A 21 7.30 -9.11 -20.28
N GLY A 22 7.51 -8.64 -19.05
CA GLY A 22 8.80 -8.09 -18.63
C GLY A 22 8.89 -7.78 -17.14
N LYS A 23 8.38 -8.67 -16.28
CA LYS A 23 8.43 -8.60 -14.81
C LYS A 23 7.61 -7.44 -14.21
N LYS A 24 6.33 -7.70 -13.91
CA LYS A 24 5.61 -6.89 -12.91
C LYS A 24 6.38 -7.01 -11.60
N VAL A 25 7.19 -6.00 -11.26
CA VAL A 25 7.81 -5.91 -9.94
C VAL A 25 6.64 -5.87 -8.95
N LYS A 26 6.77 -6.52 -7.80
CA LYS A 26 5.76 -6.45 -6.74
C LYS A 26 6.28 -5.52 -5.65
N LEU A 27 5.38 -4.77 -5.04
CA LEU A 27 5.73 -3.97 -3.87
C LEU A 27 6.07 -4.95 -2.72
N PRO A 28 7.22 -4.80 -2.05
CA PRO A 28 7.57 -5.65 -0.91
C PRO A 28 6.63 -5.40 0.26
N LEU A 29 6.38 -6.43 1.07
CA LEU A 29 5.59 -6.31 2.28
C LEU A 29 6.43 -5.70 3.41
N PHE A 30 5.77 -5.00 4.34
CA PHE A 30 6.40 -4.34 5.47
C PHE A 30 5.78 -4.81 6.79
N GLU A 31 6.51 -5.67 7.50
CA GLU A 31 6.12 -6.16 8.84
C GLU A 31 6.72 -5.33 9.98
N GLY A 32 7.37 -4.21 9.68
CA GLY A 32 8.04 -3.34 10.66
C GLY A 32 9.57 -3.54 10.75
N ASP A 33 10.12 -4.48 9.99
CA ASP A 33 11.57 -4.72 9.91
C ASP A 33 12.22 -3.81 8.86
N ASP A 34 13.23 -3.06 9.28
CA ASP A 34 14.01 -2.11 8.47
C ASP A 34 13.17 -1.18 7.57
N PRO A 35 12.52 -0.14 8.16
CA PRO A 35 11.70 0.82 7.41
C PRO A 35 12.48 1.53 6.31
N VAL A 36 13.77 1.79 6.51
CA VAL A 36 14.61 2.51 5.53
C VAL A 36 14.79 1.66 4.27
N ALA A 37 15.18 0.39 4.43
CA ALA A 37 15.32 -0.52 3.30
C ALA A 37 14.00 -0.76 2.58
N TRP A 38 12.87 -0.80 3.32
CA TRP A 38 11.56 -0.93 2.71
C TRP A 38 11.17 0.29 1.87
N ILE A 39 11.34 1.51 2.39
CA ILE A 39 11.07 2.76 1.66
C ILE A 39 11.89 2.81 0.36
N THR A 40 13.19 2.54 0.41
CA THR A 40 14.04 2.53 -0.80
C THR A 40 13.52 1.55 -1.86
N ARG A 41 13.07 0.35 -1.47
CA ARG A 41 12.50 -0.63 -2.41
C ARG A 41 11.15 -0.17 -2.96
N ALA A 42 10.32 0.44 -2.13
CA ALA A 42 9.04 1.02 -2.54
C ALA A 42 9.24 2.17 -3.55
N GLU A 43 10.23 3.05 -3.34
CA GLU A 43 10.58 4.11 -4.29
C GLU A 43 10.97 3.55 -5.66
N ILE A 44 11.87 2.56 -5.68
CA ILE A 44 12.27 1.88 -6.93
C ILE A 44 11.06 1.24 -7.60
N TYR A 45 10.16 0.62 -6.83
CA TYR A 45 8.92 0.05 -7.35
C TYR A 45 8.04 1.14 -7.99
N PHE A 46 7.82 2.27 -7.32
CA PHE A 46 6.99 3.35 -7.84
C PHE A 46 7.58 4.00 -9.07
N ASP A 47 8.91 4.12 -9.16
CA ASP A 47 9.61 4.59 -10.35
C ASP A 47 9.41 3.62 -11.52
N VAL A 48 9.72 2.34 -11.32
CA VAL A 48 9.62 1.30 -12.38
C VAL A 48 8.18 1.10 -12.84
N GLN A 49 7.20 1.18 -11.94
CA GLN A 49 5.78 1.07 -12.27
C GLN A 49 5.15 2.40 -12.71
N GLN A 50 5.90 3.51 -12.73
CA GLN A 50 5.39 4.86 -13.01
C GLN A 50 4.13 5.17 -12.17
N THR A 51 4.18 4.82 -10.89
CA THR A 51 3.03 4.93 -9.99
C THR A 51 2.76 6.41 -9.66
N PRO A 52 1.53 6.90 -9.89
CA PRO A 52 1.16 8.27 -9.56
C PRO A 52 1.21 8.49 -8.04
N GLU A 53 1.57 9.71 -7.62
CA GLU A 53 1.82 10.04 -6.21
C GLU A 53 0.63 9.72 -5.29
N GLU A 54 -0.58 10.00 -5.75
CA GLU A 54 -1.85 9.70 -5.04
C GLU A 54 -2.06 8.20 -4.74
N MET A 55 -1.38 7.33 -5.50
CA MET A 55 -1.47 5.89 -5.37
C MET A 55 -0.32 5.31 -4.54
N ARG A 56 0.82 6.00 -4.43
CA ARG A 56 1.99 5.54 -3.65
C ARG A 56 1.64 5.29 -2.19
N VAL A 57 0.96 6.25 -1.54
CA VAL A 57 0.52 6.11 -0.13
C VAL A 57 -0.48 4.96 0.03
N LYS A 58 -1.42 4.82 -0.91
CA LYS A 58 -2.43 3.74 -0.89
C LYS A 58 -1.80 2.36 -1.06
N LEU A 59 -0.83 2.23 -1.97
CA LEU A 59 -0.09 0.98 -2.18
C LEU A 59 0.82 0.66 -1.00
N SER A 60 1.45 1.67 -0.41
CA SER A 60 2.26 1.53 0.81
C SER A 60 1.45 0.98 1.96
N ARG A 61 0.23 1.49 2.16
CA ARG A 61 -0.74 0.94 3.13
C ARG A 61 -1.06 -0.52 2.82
N LEU A 62 -1.25 -0.88 1.55
CA LEU A 62 -1.58 -2.24 1.12
C LEU A 62 -0.42 -3.22 1.39
N SER A 63 0.82 -2.77 1.33
CA SER A 63 1.99 -3.60 1.66
C SER A 63 2.29 -3.71 3.14
N MET A 64 1.66 -2.93 4.01
CA MET A 64 1.90 -3.07 5.45
C MET A 64 1.22 -4.32 5.96
N GLU A 65 1.91 -5.05 6.83
CA GLU A 65 1.40 -6.24 7.49
C GLU A 65 1.63 -6.20 9.01
N GLY A 66 0.87 -7.02 9.72
CA GLY A 66 0.98 -7.15 11.17
C GLY A 66 0.71 -5.83 11.92
N PRO A 67 1.49 -5.51 12.97
CA PRO A 67 1.25 -4.35 13.83
C PRO A 67 1.43 -3.01 13.09
N THR A 68 2.16 -3.01 11.98
CA THR A 68 2.52 -1.80 11.22
C THR A 68 1.31 -1.15 10.53
N ILE A 69 0.33 -1.97 10.13
CA ILE A 69 -0.95 -1.48 9.58
C ILE A 69 -1.64 -0.53 10.56
N HIS A 70 -1.63 -0.86 11.86
CA HIS A 70 -2.32 -0.06 12.87
C HIS A 70 -1.66 1.30 13.07
N TRP A 71 -0.33 1.34 13.12
CA TRP A 71 0.42 2.60 13.17
C TRP A 71 0.15 3.47 11.94
N PHE A 72 0.12 2.87 10.75
CA PHE A 72 -0.09 3.62 9.52
C PHE A 72 -1.51 4.17 9.38
N ASN A 73 -2.53 3.40 9.78
CA ASN A 73 -3.90 3.91 9.83
C ASN A 73 -4.01 5.11 10.78
N LEU A 74 -3.37 5.06 11.95
CA LEU A 74 -3.35 6.18 12.89
C LEU A 74 -2.65 7.41 12.30
N LEU A 75 -1.53 7.22 11.58
CA LEU A 75 -0.84 8.28 10.86
C LEU A 75 -1.77 8.93 9.82
N MET A 76 -2.49 8.12 9.05
CA MET A 76 -3.46 8.60 8.05
C MET A 76 -4.66 9.34 8.66
N GLU A 77 -5.11 8.96 9.85
CA GLU A 77 -6.19 9.67 10.56
C GLU A 77 -5.73 11.01 11.13
N THR A 78 -4.43 11.14 11.44
CA THR A 78 -3.87 12.34 12.07
C THR A 78 -3.38 13.36 11.04
N GLU A 79 -2.95 12.91 9.86
CA GLU A 79 -2.37 13.76 8.82
C GLU A 79 -3.35 13.98 7.66
N ASP A 80 -3.97 15.17 7.61
CA ASP A 80 -4.94 15.56 6.58
C ASP A 80 -4.38 15.50 5.15
N HIS A 81 -3.07 15.67 4.99
CA HIS A 81 -2.38 15.73 3.71
C HIS A 81 -1.11 14.87 3.71
N LEU A 82 -1.28 13.58 3.97
CA LEU A 82 -0.19 12.60 3.86
C LEU A 82 0.17 12.38 2.39
N SER A 83 1.40 12.75 2.03
CA SER A 83 2.02 12.46 0.73
C SER A 83 3.18 11.49 0.92
N TRP A 84 3.61 10.83 -0.17
CA TRP A 84 4.76 9.93 -0.12
C TRP A 84 6.03 10.63 0.40
N GLU A 85 6.23 11.90 0.06
CA GLU A 85 7.38 12.70 0.51
C GLU A 85 7.37 13.01 2.01
N LYS A 86 6.23 12.89 2.68
CA LYS A 86 6.06 13.13 4.12
C LYS A 86 6.11 11.86 4.97
N LEU A 87 6.23 10.71 4.32
CA LEU A 87 6.12 9.38 4.88
C LEU A 87 7.50 8.91 5.36
#